data_AF-A0A378AHQ2-F1
#
_entry.id   AF-A0A378AHQ2-F1
#
_cell.length_a   1.000
_cell.length_b   1.000
_cell.length_c   1.000
_cell.angle_alpha   90.00
_cell.angle_beta   90.00
_cell.angle_gamma   90.00
#
_symmetry.space_group_name_H-M   'P 1'
#
loop_
_entity.id
_entity.type
_entity.pdbx_description
1 polymer ?
#
loop_
_entity_poly.entity_id
_entity_poly.type
_entity_poly.pdbx_seq_one_letter_code
_entity_poly.pdbx_strand_id
1 'polypeptide(L)'
;MGAAWKNPNDRDMPYLEQMVKGVKALGLESCMTLGTLTDSQAQRLAEAGLDYYNHNLDTSPEFYGNIITTRTYQERLDTLDKVRDAGSKSAPAVSSGWERA
;
A
#
# COMPACT_ATOMS: atom_id res chain seq x y z
N MET A 1 10.22 8.03 -8.31
CA MET A 1 9.52 7.30 -9.38
C MET A 1 8.21 6.79 -8.78
N GLY A 2 7.06 7.13 -9.36
CA GLY A 2 5.75 6.71 -8.86
C GLY A 2 5.09 5.81 -9.89
N ALA A 3 4.50 4.71 -9.44
CA ALA A 3 3.76 3.83 -10.31
C ALA A 3 2.54 3.33 -9.53
N ALA A 4 1.36 3.56 -10.12
CA ALA A 4 0.09 3.27 -9.49
C ALA A 4 -0.41 1.91 -10.00
N TRP A 5 -0.38 0.90 -9.14
CA TRP A 5 -1.00 -0.40 -9.42
C TRP A 5 -2.37 -0.50 -8.75
N LYS A 6 -3.29 -1.19 -9.41
CA LYS A 6 -4.60 -1.49 -8.82
C LYS A 6 -4.47 -2.56 -7.74
N ASN A 7 -3.66 -3.59 -8.03
CA ASN A 7 -3.07 -4.66 -7.21
C ASN A 7 -1.87 -5.21 -8.02
N PRO A 8 -0.70 -5.54 -7.43
CA PRO A 8 0.40 -6.15 -8.18
C PRO A 8 0.13 -7.63 -8.46
N ASN A 9 0.43 -8.09 -9.68
CA ASN A 9 0.41 -9.53 -9.98
C ASN A 9 1.75 -10.15 -9.57
N ASP A 10 1.77 -11.46 -9.32
CA ASP A 10 3.00 -12.15 -8.94
C ASP A 10 4.13 -12.06 -9.98
N ARG A 11 3.77 -11.94 -11.26
CA ARG A 11 4.73 -11.71 -12.36
C ARG A 11 5.41 -10.34 -12.27
N ASP A 12 4.77 -9.37 -11.64
CA ASP A 12 5.26 -7.99 -11.53
C ASP A 12 6.17 -7.84 -10.29
N MET A 13 6.04 -8.74 -9.31
CA MET A 13 6.80 -8.71 -8.06
C MET A 13 8.32 -8.71 -8.22
N PRO A 14 8.94 -9.52 -9.10
CA PRO A 14 10.39 -9.47 -9.31
C PRO A 14 10.89 -8.07 -9.72
N TYR A 15 10.11 -7.36 -10.55
CA TYR A 15 10.44 -6.01 -10.98
C TYR A 15 10.27 -4.99 -9.83
N LEU A 16 9.21 -5.14 -9.04
CA LEU A 16 8.95 -4.30 -7.86
C LEU A 16 10.07 -4.46 -6.82
N GLU A 17 10.46 -5.68 -6.51
CA GLU A 17 11.58 -5.96 -5.60
C GLU A 17 12.89 -5.36 -6.12
N GLN A 18 13.15 -5.46 -7.43
CA GLN A 18 14.35 -4.89 -8.03
C GLN A 18 14.37 -3.35 -7.92
N MET A 19 13.22 -2.70 -8.13
CA MET A 19 13.09 -1.25 -7.96
C MET A 19 13.34 -0.84 -6.51
N VAL A 20 12.74 -1.53 -5.55
CA VAL A 20 12.94 -1.26 -4.11
C VAL A 20 14.41 -1.44 -3.72
N LYS A 21 15.03 -2.55 -4.10
CA LYS A 21 16.46 -2.80 -3.86
C LYS A 21 17.36 -1.72 -4.48
N GLY A 22 17.02 -1.27 -5.69
CA GLY A 22 17.75 -0.20 -6.37
C GLY A 22 17.68 1.13 -5.62
N VAL A 23 16.50 1.54 -5.17
CA VAL A 23 16.32 2.77 -4.37
C VAL A 23 17.05 2.65 -3.03
N LYS A 24 16.94 1.48 -2.37
CA LYS A 24 17.60 1.22 -1.09
C LYS A 24 19.12 1.28 -1.21
N ALA A 25 19.68 0.77 -2.31
CA ALA A 25 21.12 0.84 -2.59
C ALA A 25 21.63 2.28 -2.77
N LEU A 26 20.76 3.23 -3.13
CA LEU A 26 21.09 4.65 -3.17
C LEU A 26 21.06 5.33 -1.79
N GLY A 27 20.75 4.58 -0.72
CA GLY A 27 20.62 5.11 0.64
C GLY A 27 19.35 5.94 0.85
N LEU A 28 18.38 5.85 -0.05
CA LEU A 28 17.12 6.59 0.01
C LEU A 28 16.00 5.72 0.60
N GLU A 29 15.05 6.37 1.24
CA GLU A 29 13.82 5.72 1.70
C GLU A 29 12.89 5.44 0.52
N SER A 30 12.29 4.26 0.51
CA SER A 30 11.38 3.82 -0.55
C SER A 30 9.93 3.84 -0.07
N CYS A 31 9.05 4.45 -0.88
CA CYS A 31 7.61 4.50 -0.64
C CYS A 31 6.86 4.05 -1.90
N MET A 32 5.88 3.15 -1.74
CA MET A 32 5.07 2.64 -2.86
C MET A 32 3.57 2.60 -2.53
N THR A 33 2.74 2.73 -3.57
CA THR A 33 1.27 2.57 -3.52
C THR A 33 0.83 1.60 -4.60
N LEU A 34 0.62 0.33 -4.23
CA LEU A 34 0.35 -0.75 -5.19
C LEU A 34 -1.07 -1.31 -5.09
N GLY A 35 -1.94 -0.71 -4.27
CA GLY A 35 -3.29 -1.21 -4.02
C GLY A 35 -3.31 -2.25 -2.90
N THR A 36 -4.12 -3.31 -3.07
CA THR A 36 -4.25 -4.41 -2.10
C THR A 36 -3.12 -5.41 -2.31
N LEU A 37 -2.45 -5.80 -1.21
CA LEU A 37 -1.42 -6.82 -1.21
C LEU A 37 -1.90 -8.11 -0.54
N THR A 38 -1.33 -9.23 -0.97
CA THR A 38 -1.34 -10.47 -0.19
C THR A 38 -0.22 -10.45 0.86
N ASP A 39 -0.29 -11.33 1.86
CA ASP A 39 0.72 -11.43 2.92
C ASP A 39 2.11 -11.72 2.33
N SER A 40 2.16 -12.64 1.37
CA SER A 40 3.40 -12.98 0.65
C SER A 40 3.97 -11.79 -0.11
N GLN A 41 3.13 -10.97 -0.75
CA GLN A 41 3.59 -9.79 -1.48
C GLN A 41 4.11 -8.71 -0.53
N ALA A 42 3.42 -8.48 0.60
CA ALA A 42 3.86 -7.54 1.63
C ALA A 42 5.23 -7.95 2.20
N GLN A 43 5.39 -9.24 2.52
CA GLN A 43 6.64 -9.77 3.06
C GLN A 43 7.80 -9.66 2.06
N ARG A 44 7.57 -10.00 0.78
CA ARG A 44 8.59 -9.84 -0.27
C ARG A 44 9.05 -8.40 -0.45
N LEU A 45 8.13 -7.43 -0.37
CA LEU A 45 8.48 -6.00 -0.47
C LEU A 45 9.26 -5.53 0.75
N ALA A 46 8.88 -5.97 1.95
CA ALA A 46 9.62 -5.67 3.18
C ALA A 46 11.05 -6.26 3.13
N GLU A 47 11.19 -7.52 2.69
CA GLU A 47 12.49 -8.17 2.48
C GLU A 47 13.35 -7.47 1.42
N ALA A 48 12.73 -6.90 0.39
CA ALA A 48 13.42 -6.09 -0.60
C ALA A 48 13.91 -4.74 -0.06
N GLY A 49 13.42 -4.31 1.11
CA GLY A 49 13.80 -3.09 1.80
C GLY A 49 12.81 -1.94 1.66
N LEU A 50 11.52 -2.23 1.43
CA LEU A 50 10.49 -1.21 1.38
C LEU A 50 10.30 -0.57 2.75
N ASP A 51 10.44 0.74 2.84
CA ASP A 51 10.35 1.47 4.11
C ASP A 51 8.90 1.87 4.43
N TYR A 52 8.19 2.36 3.41
CA TYR A 52 6.83 2.89 3.55
C TYR A 52 5.87 2.30 2.50
N TYR A 53 4.68 1.90 2.95
CA TYR A 53 3.57 1.58 2.05
C TYR A 53 2.43 2.57 2.26
N ASN A 54 2.00 3.18 1.16
CA ASN A 54 0.88 4.10 1.15
C ASN A 54 -0.39 3.34 0.75
N HIS A 55 -1.43 3.45 1.59
CA HIS A 55 -2.75 2.94 1.27
C HIS A 55 -3.83 3.92 1.73
N ASN A 56 -4.53 4.51 0.78
CA ASN A 56 -5.59 5.47 1.07
C ASN A 56 -6.86 4.77 1.56
N LEU A 57 -7.46 5.33 2.61
CA LEU A 57 -8.81 5.00 3.09
C LEU A 57 -9.88 5.91 2.45
N ASP A 58 -9.44 6.99 1.79
CA ASP A 58 -10.23 7.93 1.00
C ASP A 58 -11.25 8.77 1.80
N THR A 59 -12.12 8.14 2.61
CA THR A 59 -13.20 8.75 3.41
C THR A 59 -13.48 7.95 4.70
N SER A 60 -14.40 8.39 5.55
CA SER A 60 -14.87 7.64 6.73
C SER A 60 -15.55 6.32 6.36
N PRO A 61 -15.58 5.31 7.26
CA PRO A 61 -16.28 4.04 7.01
C PRO A 61 -17.76 4.22 6.65
N GLU A 62 -18.43 5.19 7.29
CA GLU A 62 -19.86 5.46 7.15
C GLU A 62 -20.20 6.01 5.75
N PHE A 63 -19.29 6.78 5.15
CA PHE A 63 -19.46 7.36 3.82
C PHE A 63 -18.77 6.58 2.70
N TYR A 64 -17.96 5.57 3.05
CA TYR A 64 -17.20 4.80 2.07
C TYR A 64 -18.09 4.17 1.01
N GLY A 65 -19.23 3.58 1.39
CA GLY A 65 -20.18 2.97 0.45
C GLY A 65 -20.88 3.95 -0.50
N ASN A 66 -20.89 5.25 -0.18
CA ASN A 66 -21.45 6.29 -1.05
C ASN A 66 -20.50 6.71 -2.17
N ILE A 67 -19.19 6.45 -2.02
CA ILE A 67 -18.14 6.89 -2.96
C ILE A 67 -17.49 5.68 -3.65
N ILE A 68 -17.19 4.63 -2.89
CA ILE A 68 -16.42 3.47 -3.32
C ILE A 68 -17.29 2.22 -3.12
N THR A 69 -17.76 1.67 -4.24
CA THR A 69 -18.65 0.49 -4.25
C THR A 69 -17.97 -0.79 -4.72
N THR A 70 -16.76 -0.67 -5.29
CA THR A 70 -16.03 -1.81 -5.87
C THR A 70 -15.11 -2.53 -4.89
N ARG A 71 -14.98 -2.00 -3.67
CA ARG A 71 -14.13 -2.50 -2.58
C ARG A 71 -14.78 -2.15 -1.26
N THR A 72 -14.38 -2.81 -0.17
CA THR A 72 -14.84 -2.49 1.17
C THR A 72 -13.81 -1.67 1.95
N TYR A 73 -14.26 -0.94 2.97
CA TYR A 73 -13.36 -0.25 3.90
C TYR A 73 -12.48 -1.25 4.66
N GLN A 74 -13.05 -2.40 5.05
CA GLN A 74 -12.33 -3.45 5.77
C GLN A 74 -11.17 -4.02 4.95
N GLU A 75 -11.36 -4.28 3.64
CA GLU A 75 -10.27 -4.74 2.77
C GLU A 75 -9.06 -3.79 2.74
N ARG A 76 -9.29 -2.49 2.96
CA ARG A 76 -8.21 -1.49 3.05
C ARG A 76 -7.47 -1.58 4.37
N LEU A 77 -8.21 -1.72 5.47
CA LEU A 77 -7.62 -1.95 6.79
C LEU A 77 -6.79 -3.24 6.80
N ASP A 78 -7.33 -4.32 6.24
CA ASP A 78 -6.64 -5.61 6.15
C ASP A 78 -5.31 -5.47 5.41
N THR A 79 -5.27 -4.66 4.33
CA THR A 79 -4.02 -4.39 3.60
C THR A 79 -3.00 -3.63 4.46
N LEU A 80 -3.45 -2.64 5.23
CA LEU A 80 -2.59 -1.87 6.12
C LEU A 80 -1.99 -2.73 7.23
N ASP A 81 -2.77 -3.67 7.76
CA ASP A 81 -2.32 -4.61 8.79
C ASP A 81 -1.27 -5.57 8.24
N LYS A 82 -1.48 -6.15 7.05
CA LYS A 82 -0.48 -7.01 6.38
C LYS A 82 0.87 -6.33 6.18
N VAL A 83 0.85 -5.06 5.79
CA VAL A 83 2.07 -4.27 5.61
C VAL A 83 2.78 -4.06 6.95
N ARG A 84 2.03 -3.76 8.02
CA ARG A 84 2.58 -3.58 9.37
C ARG A 84 3.18 -4.87 9.90
N ASP A 85 2.50 -5.99 9.69
CA ASP A 85 2.96 -7.32 10.11
C ASP A 85 4.22 -7.75 9.36
N ALA A 86 4.37 -7.33 8.09
CA ALA A 86 5.59 -7.52 7.32
C ALA A 86 6.77 -6.63 7.78
N GLY A 87 6.57 -5.73 8.75
CA GLY A 87 7.61 -4.85 9.28
C GLY A 87 7.82 -3.55 8.50
N SER A 88 6.99 -3.29 7.48
CA SER A 88 6.99 -2.01 6.75
C SER A 88 6.11 -0.99 7.47
N LYS A 89 6.48 0.29 7.43
CA LYS A 89 5.63 1.34 7.99
C LYS A 89 4.48 1.62 7.03
N SER A 90 3.24 1.60 7.52
CA SER A 90 2.08 2.01 6.74
C SER A 90 1.61 3.40 7.14
N ALA A 91 1.18 4.20 6.17
CA ALA A 91 0.58 5.50 6.39
C ALA A 91 -0.80 5.54 5.72
N PRO A 92 -1.90 5.41 6.50
CA PRO A 92 -3.23 5.65 5.97
C PRO A 92 -3.42 7.14 5.69
N ALA A 93 -3.97 7.47 4.52
CA ALA A 93 -4.39 8.83 4.21
C ALA A 93 -5.91 8.87 3.97
N VAL A 94 -6.59 9.77 4.68
CA VAL A 94 -7.97 10.19 4.41
C VAL A 94 -7.90 11.53 3.71
N SER A 95 -8.69 11.72 2.66
CA SER A 95 -8.70 13.01 1.96
C SER A 95 -9.34 14.06 2.87
N SER A 96 -8.67 15.19 3.09
CA SER A 96 -9.08 16.24 4.06
C SER A 96 -10.49 16.81 3.86
N GLY A 97 -11.11 16.60 2.70
CA GLY A 97 -12.51 16.95 2.43
C GLY A 97 -13.55 15.97 3.00
N TRP A 98 -13.11 14.81 3.49
CA TRP A 98 -13.97 13.67 3.86
C TRP A 98 -13.71 13.18 5.30
N GLU A 99 -12.93 13.91 6.10
CA GLU A 99 -12.65 13.55 7.50
C GLU A 99 -13.85 13.75 8.44
N ARG A 100 -14.87 14.51 8.01
CA ARG A 100 -16.08 14.85 8.78
C ARG A 100 -17.39 14.41 8.11
N ALA A 101 -17.29 13.79 6.94
CA ALA A 101 -18.39 13.07 6.33
C ALA A 101 -18.18 11.62 6.77
#